data_AF-A0A133KFJ1-F1
#
_entry.id   AF-A0A133KFJ1-F1
#
_cell.length_a   1.000
_cell.length_b   1.000
_cell.length_c   1.000
_cell.angle_alpha   90.00
_cell.angle_beta   90.00
_cell.angle_gamma   90.00
#
_symmetry.space_group_name_H-M   'P 1'
#
loop_
_entity.id
_entity.type
_entity.pdbx_description
1 polymer ?
#
loop_
_entity_poly.entity_id
_entity_poly.type
_entity_poly.pdbx_seq_one_letter_code
_entity_poly.pdbx_strand_id
1 'polypeptide(L)' 'MMKFIGDNKYSGKSNAGLIMEMYLDKDGSIATAYPIYKGE' A
#
# COMPACT_ATOMS: atom_id res chain seq x y z
N MET A 1 0.59 -7.52 6.82
CA MET A 1 1.67 -6.59 7.22
C MET A 1 2.11 -5.83 5.98
N MET A 2 2.15 -4.50 6.04
CA MET A 2 2.65 -3.65 4.95
C MET A 2 4.18 -3.68 4.92
N LYS A 3 4.75 -3.77 3.72
CA LYS A 3 6.19 -3.75 3.47
C LYS A 3 6.56 -2.48 2.70
N PHE A 4 7.63 -1.82 3.11
CA PHE A 4 8.19 -0.68 2.39
C PHE A 4 8.77 -1.14 1.06
N ILE A 5 8.49 -0.39 -0.02
CA ILE A 5 8.93 -0.72 -1.39
C ILE A 5 9.64 0.43 -2.12
N GLY A 6 10.01 1.52 -1.40
CA GLY A 6 10.69 2.70 -1.97
C GLY A 6 9.78 3.91 -2.09
N ASP A 7 10.32 5.12 -2.24
CA ASP A 7 9.56 6.36 -2.53
C ASP A 7 8.35 6.63 -1.61
N ASN A 8 8.51 6.41 -0.30
CA ASN A 8 7.43 6.47 0.70
C ASN A 8 6.23 5.53 0.41
N LYS A 9 6.41 4.57 -0.49
CA LYS A 9 5.42 3.59 -0.92
C LYS A 9 5.55 2.31 -0.11
N TYR A 10 4.40 1.72 0.20
CA TYR A 10 4.26 0.47 0.91
C TYR A 10 3.27 -0.43 0.18
N SER A 11 3.48 -1.74 0.25
CA SER A 11 2.58 -2.75 -0.31
C SER A 11 2.33 -3.86 0.70
N GLY A 12 1.10 -4.35 0.75
CA GLY A 12 0.72 -5.43 1.66
C GLY A 12 -0.58 -6.10 1.26
N LYS A 13 -0.74 -7.34 1.72
CA LYS A 13 -1.97 -8.12 1.56
C LYS A 13 -2.83 -8.00 2.82
N SER A 14 -4.11 -7.69 2.66
CA SER A 14 -5.08 -7.70 3.74
C SER A 14 -5.47 -9.14 4.12
N ASN A 15 -6.13 -9.31 5.26
CA ASN A 15 -6.63 -10.63 5.69
C ASN A 15 -7.68 -11.22 4.73
N ALA A 16 -8.39 -10.35 3.99
CA ALA A 16 -9.33 -10.74 2.93
C ALA A 16 -8.63 -11.09 1.61
N GLY A 17 -7.31 -10.98 1.56
CA GLY A 17 -6.51 -11.33 0.40
C GLY A 17 -6.33 -10.22 -0.64
N LEU A 18 -6.83 -9.02 -0.37
CA LEU A 18 -6.66 -7.85 -1.25
C LEU A 18 -5.23 -7.32 -1.14
N ILE A 19 -4.59 -7.07 -2.27
CA ILE A 19 -3.31 -6.36 -2.31
C ILE A 19 -3.63 -4.87 -2.26
N MET A 20 -2.95 -4.16 -1.38
CA MET A 20 -3.05 -2.72 -1.20
C MET A 20 -1.69 -2.10 -1.44
N GLU A 21 -1.66 -0.97 -2.14
CA GLU A 21 -0.52 -0.05 -2.13
C GLU A 21 -0.92 1.24 -1.41
N MET A 22 0.02 1.81 -0.67
CA MET A 22 -0.16 3.09 0.01
C MET A 22 1.10 3.94 -0.11
N TYR A 23 0.93 5.26 -0.10
CA TYR A 23 2.02 6.21 0.07
C TYR A 23 1.80 6.99 1.36
N LEU A 24 2.90 7.27 2.06
CA LEU A 24 2.89 8.10 3.27
C LEU A 24 3.46 9.49 2.99
N ASP A 25 2.89 10.48 3.66
CA ASP A 25 3.48 11.80 3.80
C ASP A 25 4.71 11.75 4.72
N LYS A 26 5.51 12.83 4.72
CA LYS A 26 6.74 12.91 5.55
C LYS A 26 6.49 12.78 7.05
N ASP A 27 5.28 13.10 7.50
CA ASP A 27 4.83 12.99 8.89
C ASP A 27 4.33 11.57 9.25
N GLY A 28 4.28 10.65 8.27
CA GLY A 28 3.79 9.28 8.43
C GLY A 28 2.29 9.11 8.23
N SER A 29 1.55 10.19 7.93
CA SER A 29 0.14 10.12 7.58
C SER A 29 -0.06 9.45 6.21
N ILE A 30 -1.22 8.82 6.00
CA ILE A 30 -1.53 8.21 4.70
C ILE A 30 -1.88 9.33 3.71
N ALA A 31 -1.04 9.51 2.70
CA ALA A 31 -1.29 10.44 1.61
C ALA A 31 -2.31 9.85 0.62
N THR A 32 -2.12 8.59 0.24
CA THR A 32 -3.06 7.84 -0.61
C THR A 32 -2.94 6.34 -0.38
N ALA A 33 -4.04 5.61 -0.64
CA ALA A 33 -4.08 4.16 -0.60
C ALA A 33 -5.09 3.63 -1.63
N TYR A 34 -4.71 2.58 -2.36
CA TYR A 34 -5.58 1.99 -3.38
C TYR A 34 -5.37 0.46 -3.47
N PRO A 35 -6.45 -0.29 -3.76
CA PRO A 35 -6.34 -1.71 -4.05
C PRO A 35 -5.64 -1.95 -5.38
N ILE A 36 -4.79 -2.98 -5.44
CA ILE A 36 -4.18 -3.47 -6.67
C ILE A 36 -4.98 -4.66 -7.17
N TYR A 37 -5.73 -4.42 -8.25
CA TYR A 37 -6.31 -5.49 -9.03
C TYR A 37 -5.30 -5.86 -10.11
N LYS A 38 -4.73 -7.06 -10.03
CA LYS A 38 -4.11 -7.65 -11.22
C LYS A 38 -5.26 -8.07 -12.11
N GLY A 39 -5.45 -7.38 -13.23
CA GLY A 39 -6.28 -7.90 -14.31
C GLY A 39 -5.68 -9.22 -14.77
N GLU A 40 -6.50 -10.25 -14.87
CA GLU A 40 -6.18 -11.46 -15.64
C GLU A 40 -6.35 -11.19 -17.14
#